data_AF-A0A7S2HQI6-F1
#
_entry.id   AF-A0A7S2HQI6-F1
#
_cell.length_a   1.000
_cell.length_b   1.000
_cell.length_c   1.000
_cell.angle_alpha   90.00
_cell.angle_beta   90.00
_cell.angle_gamma   90.00
#
_symmetry.space_group_name_H-M   'P 1'
#
loop_
_entity.id
_entity.type
_entity.pdbx_description
1 polymer ?
#
loop_
_entity_poly.entity_id
_entity_poly.type
_entity_poly.pdbx_seq_one_letter_code
_entity_poly.pdbx_strand_id
1 'polypeptide(L)'
;PTDEEITNMDDLFGNATHGYFQSPITGLKLHYLKAVPPPTFKEPKGICVFMHGIHGSGEMGYRKSPTEKDSKGRLLGKALLSSKFSAAGYVVYIPDLEGHG
;
A
#
# COMPACT_ATOMS: atom_id res chain seq x y z
N PRO A 1 -9.51 -17.11 -1.08
CA PRO A 1 -10.64 -16.19 -1.34
C PRO A 1 -11.19 -16.39 -2.76
N THR A 2 -12.51 -16.29 -2.91
CA THR A 2 -13.21 -16.31 -4.21
C THR A 2 -13.02 -14.96 -4.92
N ASP A 3 -13.27 -14.89 -6.24
CA ASP A 3 -13.14 -13.64 -7.00
C ASP A 3 -14.16 -12.56 -6.58
N GLU A 4 -15.30 -13.00 -6.04
CA GLU A 4 -16.32 -12.12 -5.47
C GLU A 4 -15.89 -11.56 -4.11
N GLU A 5 -15.22 -12.38 -3.28
CA GLU A 5 -14.56 -11.90 -2.05
C GLU A 5 -13.45 -10.90 -2.36
N ILE A 6 -12.67 -11.12 -3.42
CA ILE A 6 -11.60 -10.21 -3.85
C ILE A 6 -12.18 -8.87 -4.34
N THR A 7 -13.23 -8.90 -5.15
CA THR A 7 -13.90 -7.67 -5.63
C THR A 7 -14.51 -6.88 -4.48
N ASN A 8 -15.15 -7.56 -3.53
CA ASN A 8 -15.67 -6.91 -2.33
C ASN A 8 -14.56 -6.31 -1.47
N MET A 9 -13.40 -6.95 -1.39
CA MET A 9 -12.23 -6.39 -0.69
C MET A 9 -11.66 -5.18 -1.43
N ASP A 10 -11.59 -5.21 -2.76
CA ASP A 10 -11.13 -4.07 -3.57
C ASP A 10 -12.05 -2.84 -3.44
N ASP A 11 -13.37 -3.06 -3.32
CA ASP A 11 -14.37 -1.98 -3.14
C ASP A 11 -14.52 -1.50 -1.67
N LEU A 12 -14.28 -2.37 -0.68
CA LEU A 12 -14.35 -2.03 0.75
C LEU A 12 -13.12 -1.24 1.24
N PHE A 13 -11.97 -1.41 0.59
CA PHE A 13 -10.70 -0.88 1.06
C PHE A 13 -10.16 0.14 0.06
N GLY A 14 -10.41 1.42 0.33
CA GLY A 14 -9.97 2.53 -0.52
C GLY A 14 -8.51 2.38 -0.97
N ASN A 15 -8.31 2.58 -2.28
CA ASN A 15 -7.00 2.43 -2.92
C ASN A 15 -5.93 3.21 -2.14
N ALA A 16 -4.80 2.55 -1.85
CA ALA A 16 -3.64 3.24 -1.33
C ALA A 16 -3.24 4.36 -2.29
N THR A 17 -2.98 5.54 -1.75
CA THR A 17 -2.51 6.68 -2.52
C THR A 17 -1.00 6.59 -2.69
N HIS A 18 -0.55 6.76 -3.93
CA HIS A 18 0.85 6.80 -4.28
C HIS A 18 1.35 8.25 -4.25
N GLY A 19 2.54 8.48 -3.72
CA GLY A 19 3.16 9.80 -3.67
C GLY A 19 4.68 9.68 -3.60
N TYR A 20 5.33 10.81 -3.34
CA TYR A 20 6.77 10.86 -3.11
C TYR A 20 7.13 11.85 -2.02
N PHE A 21 8.30 11.65 -1.42
CA PHE A 21 8.93 12.58 -0.50
C PHE A 21 10.40 12.79 -0.88
N GLN A 22 10.97 13.90 -0.43
CA GLN A 22 12.40 14.16 -0.59
C GLN A 22 13.13 13.60 0.63
N SER A 23 14.14 12.75 0.42
CA SER A 23 15.03 12.31 1.50
C SER A 23 15.73 13.52 2.10
N PRO A 24 15.68 13.70 3.43
CA PRO A 24 16.38 14.81 4.09
C PRO A 24 17.89 14.60 4.13
N ILE A 25 18.38 13.37 3.87
CA ILE A 25 19.80 13.03 3.96
C ILE A 25 20.47 13.18 2.61
N THR A 26 19.92 12.53 1.57
CA THR A 26 20.53 12.47 0.24
C THR A 26 19.92 13.45 -0.75
N GLY A 27 18.76 14.02 -0.43
CA GLY A 27 17.99 14.79 -1.38
C GLY A 27 17.51 13.94 -2.56
N LEU A 28 17.35 12.62 -2.42
CA LEU A 28 16.70 11.79 -3.43
C LEU A 28 15.18 11.84 -3.30
N LYS A 29 14.48 11.69 -4.43
CA LYS A 29 13.03 11.58 -4.47
C LYS A 29 12.63 10.11 -4.30
N LEU A 30 11.97 9.78 -3.20
CA LEU A 30 11.56 8.41 -2.86
C LEU A 30 10.04 8.29 -2.95
N HIS A 31 9.55 7.17 -3.49
CA HIS A 31 8.12 6.94 -3.57
C HIS A 31 7.57 6.38 -2.25
N TYR A 32 6.26 6.51 -2.07
CA TYR A 32 5.55 5.85 -0.98
C TYR A 32 4.14 5.49 -1.39
N LEU A 33 3.59 4.46 -0.74
CA LEU A 33 2.16 4.19 -0.69
C LEU A 33 1.62 4.51 0.70
N LYS A 34 0.43 5.09 0.76
CA LYS A 34 -0.31 5.25 2.02
C LYS A 34 -1.75 4.80 1.89
N ALA A 35 -2.24 4.09 2.90
CA ALA A 35 -3.66 3.82 3.08
C ALA A 35 -4.13 4.52 4.35
N VAL A 36 -5.23 5.27 4.24
CA VAL A 36 -5.85 5.95 5.38
C VAL A 36 -7.11 5.21 5.80
N PRO A 37 -7.38 5.11 7.11
CA PRO A 37 -8.58 4.44 7.61
C PRO A 37 -9.85 5.13 7.10
N PRO A 38 -10.98 4.39 6.99
CA PRO A 38 -12.22 4.95 6.50
C PRO A 38 -12.76 6.07 7.41
N PRO A 39 -13.61 6.98 6.90
CA PRO A 39 -14.12 8.12 7.66
C PRO A 39 -14.89 7.78 8.96
N THR A 40 -15.29 6.51 9.15
CA THR A 40 -15.86 6.01 10.40
C THR A 40 -14.92 6.16 11.60
N PHE A 41 -13.61 6.29 11.34
CA PHE A 41 -12.62 6.64 12.35
C PHE A 41 -12.39 8.16 12.33
N LYS A 42 -12.76 8.86 13.41
CA LYS A 42 -12.48 10.31 13.56
C LYS A 42 -10.99 10.62 13.58
N GLU A 43 -10.19 9.72 14.17
CA GLU A 43 -8.74 9.81 14.24
C GLU A 43 -8.12 8.42 14.03
N PRO A 44 -6.93 8.31 13.40
CA PRO A 44 -6.21 7.05 13.31
C PRO A 44 -5.80 6.52 14.69
N LYS A 45 -5.94 5.21 14.89
CA LYS A 45 -5.46 4.52 16.11
C LYS A 45 -3.92 4.48 16.19
N GLY A 46 -3.25 4.70 15.08
CA GLY A 46 -1.79 4.70 14.97
C GLY A 46 -1.33 4.60 13.53
N ILE A 47 -0.01 4.53 13.35
CA ILE A 47 0.64 4.39 12.05
C ILE A 47 1.37 3.04 12.03
N CYS A 48 1.10 2.24 11.01
CA CYS A 48 1.83 1.02 10.68
C CYS A 48 2.75 1.31 9.49
N VAL A 49 4.05 1.09 9.66
CA VAL A 49 5.03 1.27 8.58
C VAL A 49 5.45 -0.10 8.06
N PHE A 50 5.20 -0.37 6.78
CA PHE A 50 5.70 -1.58 6.12
C PHE A 50 6.96 -1.26 5.33
N MET A 51 8.04 -1.92 5.71
CA MET A 51 9.34 -1.83 5.06
C MET A 51 9.46 -2.98 4.05
N HIS A 52 9.95 -2.69 2.86
CA HIS A 52 10.31 -3.74 1.92
C HIS A 52 11.68 -4.36 2.28
N GLY A 53 11.96 -5.54 1.74
CA GLY A 53 13.24 -6.21 1.91
C GLY A 53 14.32 -5.71 0.95
N ILE A 54 15.48 -6.36 1.00
CA ILE A 54 16.62 -6.16 0.08
C ILE A 54 16.14 -6.34 -1.37
N HIS A 55 16.50 -5.39 -2.25
CA HIS A 55 16.08 -5.35 -3.66
C HIS A 55 14.55 -5.28 -3.85
N GLY A 56 13.83 -4.85 -2.81
CA GLY A 56 12.38 -4.65 -2.84
C GLY A 56 11.98 -3.24 -3.26
N SER A 57 10.68 -2.98 -3.34
CA SER A 57 10.11 -1.63 -3.38
C SER A 57 8.79 -1.56 -2.60
N GLY A 58 8.34 -0.34 -2.32
CA GLY A 58 7.07 -0.02 -1.70
C GLY A 58 5.87 -0.58 -2.47
N GLU A 59 5.97 -0.73 -3.79
CA GLU A 59 4.92 -1.31 -4.63
C GLU A 59 4.99 -2.83 -4.79
N MET A 60 6.11 -3.48 -4.40
CA MET A 60 6.20 -4.94 -4.50
C MET A 60 5.11 -5.63 -3.68
N GLY A 61 4.34 -6.52 -4.32
CA GLY A 61 3.23 -7.19 -3.66
C GLY A 61 1.98 -6.32 -3.47
N TYR A 62 1.85 -5.21 -4.22
CA TYR A 62 0.59 -4.45 -4.29
C TYR A 62 -0.32 -4.90 -5.42
N ARG A 63 0.20 -5.22 -6.61
CA ARG A 63 -0.59 -5.71 -7.74
C ARG A 63 0.14 -6.82 -8.49
N LYS A 64 -0.57 -7.88 -8.87
CA LYS A 64 -0.17 -8.81 -9.93
C LYS A 64 -1.07 -8.57 -11.12
N SER A 65 -0.59 -7.83 -12.12
CA SER A 65 -1.17 -7.91 -13.46
C SER A 65 -0.55 -9.12 -14.17
N PRO A 66 -1.34 -10.10 -14.62
CA PRO A 66 -0.78 -11.23 -15.37
C PRO A 66 -0.29 -10.84 -16.77
N THR A 67 -0.87 -9.80 -17.40
CA THR A 67 -0.67 -9.58 -18.85
C THR A 67 -0.88 -8.14 -19.35
N GLU A 68 -1.45 -7.22 -18.57
CA GLU A 68 -1.81 -5.89 -19.11
C GLU A 68 -1.54 -4.77 -18.10
N LYS A 69 -0.87 -3.72 -18.57
CA LYS A 69 -0.57 -2.50 -17.81
C LYS A 69 -1.81 -1.88 -17.13
N ASP A 70 -3.01 -2.16 -17.63
CA ASP A 70 -4.28 -1.55 -17.19
C ASP A 70 -5.34 -2.55 -16.71
N SER A 71 -5.02 -3.85 -16.62
CA SER A 71 -5.96 -4.79 -15.98
C SER A 71 -6.12 -4.50 -14.48
N LYS A 72 -7.29 -4.78 -13.92
CA LYS A 72 -7.54 -4.79 -12.47
C LYS A 72 -6.69 -5.89 -11.82
N GLY A 73 -5.41 -5.63 -11.66
CA GLY A 73 -4.43 -6.59 -11.16
C GLY A 73 -4.82 -7.08 -9.77
N ARG A 74 -4.57 -8.36 -9.47
CA ARG A 74 -4.87 -8.92 -8.16
C ARG A 74 -4.04 -8.25 -7.08
N LEU A 75 -4.68 -7.77 -6.02
CA LEU A 75 -3.97 -7.37 -4.81
C LEU A 75 -3.23 -8.58 -4.22
N LEU A 76 -1.94 -8.41 -3.95
CA LEU A 76 -1.10 -9.44 -3.33
C LEU A 76 -1.00 -9.22 -1.82
N GLY A 77 -0.30 -10.12 -1.12
CA GLY A 77 -0.31 -10.21 0.35
C GLY A 77 -0.08 -8.88 1.09
N LYS A 78 0.79 -7.99 0.58
CA LYS A 78 1.05 -6.69 1.22
C LYS A 78 -0.16 -5.76 1.10
N ALA A 79 -0.81 -5.69 -0.07
CA ALA A 79 -2.03 -4.91 -0.23
C ALA A 79 -3.16 -5.42 0.66
N LEU A 80 -3.33 -6.75 0.79
CA LEU A 80 -4.34 -7.33 1.70
C LEU A 80 -4.06 -6.99 3.17
N LEU A 81 -2.79 -7.04 3.59
CA LEU A 81 -2.39 -6.64 4.94
C LEU A 81 -2.64 -5.16 5.18
N SER A 82 -2.26 -4.29 4.24
CA SER A 82 -2.51 -2.85 4.33
C SER A 82 -4.00 -2.55 4.48
N SER A 83 -4.84 -3.20 3.67
CA SER A 83 -6.30 -3.07 3.74
C SER A 83 -6.85 -3.49 5.11
N LYS A 84 -6.37 -4.61 5.66
CA LYS A 84 -6.78 -5.09 6.99
C LYS A 84 -6.43 -4.10 8.10
N PHE A 85 -5.23 -3.52 8.08
CA PHE A 85 -4.81 -2.52 9.07
C PHE A 85 -5.60 -1.21 8.93
N SER A 86 -5.81 -0.75 7.69
CA SER A 86 -6.61 0.43 7.40
C SER A 86 -8.05 0.29 7.88
N ALA A 87 -8.69 -0.83 7.58
CA ALA A 87 -10.04 -1.15 8.06
C ALA A 87 -10.14 -1.24 9.59
N ALA A 88 -9.05 -1.62 10.26
CA ALA A 88 -8.98 -1.65 11.72
C ALA A 88 -8.75 -0.27 12.36
N GLY A 89 -8.54 0.78 11.56
CA GLY A 89 -8.37 2.16 12.02
C GLY A 89 -6.93 2.67 12.05
N TYR A 90 -5.98 1.95 11.44
CA TYR A 90 -4.57 2.38 11.37
C TYR A 90 -4.27 3.06 10.04
N VAL A 91 -3.40 4.07 10.04
CA VAL A 91 -2.76 4.52 8.81
C VAL A 91 -1.68 3.51 8.45
N VAL A 92 -1.62 3.09 7.18
CA VAL A 92 -0.53 2.26 6.67
C VAL A 92 0.35 3.11 5.77
N TYR A 93 1.65 3.11 6.02
CA TYR A 93 2.65 3.84 5.25
C TYR A 93 3.72 2.87 4.76
N ILE A 94 4.07 2.96 3.48
CA ILE A 94 4.95 2.01 2.80
C ILE A 94 5.94 2.80 1.95
N PRO A 95 7.04 3.29 2.54
CA PRO A 95 8.04 4.05 1.83
C PRO A 95 8.97 3.13 1.03
N ASP A 96 9.50 3.67 -0.06
CA ASP A 96 10.77 3.20 -0.61
C ASP A 96 11.93 3.61 0.28
N LEU A 97 12.94 2.75 0.31
CA LEU A 97 14.20 3.01 0.98
C LEU A 97 15.24 3.47 -0.03
N GLU A 98 16.24 4.20 0.45
CA GLU A 98 17.39 4.53 -0.39
C GLU A 98 18.10 3.25 -0.83
N GLY A 99 18.48 3.19 -2.11
CA GLY A 99 19.08 1.98 -2.70
C GLY A 99 18.08 0.84 -2.96
N HIS A 100 16.78 1.09 -2.91
CA HIS A 100 15.77 0.16 -3.42
C HIS A 100 15.87 0.05 -4.96
N GLY A 101 15.75 -1.16 -5.51
CA GLY A 101 16.00 -1.46 -6.92
C GLY A 101 17.20 -2.38 -7.12
#